data_AF-A0A2N2ZN36-F1
#
_entry.id   AF-A0A2N2ZN36-F1
#
_cell.length_a   1.000
_cell.length_b   1.000
_cell.length_c   1.000
_cell.angle_alpha   90.00
_cell.angle_beta   90.00
_cell.angle_gamma   90.00
#
_symmetry.space_group_name_H-M   'P 1'
#
loop_
_entity.id
_entity.type
_entity.pdbx_description
1 polymer ?
#
loop_
_entity_poly.entity_id
_entity_poly.type
_entity_poly.pdbx_seq_one_letter_code
_entity_poly.pdbx_strand_id
1 'polypeptide(L)'
;MSILKRIIFITIIFLSLIIITSLFFPSSQKISKEVFFEADNKIVSQQLDATTFDIELEDFTLKKEDIKYTLKDDTKGVFVYFEFNISYGFNPITKFRGLFAQTKINTLLDEKINQLKKNIEDLPKIHKVNVQKIHRSEILWYLSIRDTLNQLQENNIHGKLINEVENYISNNQIENISSPIVIYHYWSDSIVDIEAGVPIKTTFETNNNRIKLNKIDTGNYVTATHYGAYERLPETYFGINEWMRKNEVRVIGAPWEMYVTDPSAEPNPDKWETVIYFPIE
;
A
#
# COMPACT_ATOMS: atom_id res chain seq x y z
N MET A 1 -6.80 63.64 29.05
CA MET A 1 -5.99 62.49 28.59
C MET A 1 -6.24 62.28 27.11
N SER A 2 -5.20 62.33 26.25
CA SER A 2 -5.37 62.13 24.80
C SER A 2 -5.97 60.74 24.51
N ILE A 3 -6.68 60.60 23.39
CA ILE A 3 -7.28 59.33 22.94
C ILE A 3 -6.23 58.21 22.95
N LEU A 4 -5.00 58.50 22.52
CA LEU A 4 -3.87 57.58 22.56
C LEU A 4 -3.55 57.08 23.98
N LYS A 5 -3.53 57.96 24.99
CA LYS A 5 -3.28 57.57 26.38
C LYS A 5 -4.42 56.73 26.97
N ARG A 6 -5.67 56.97 26.55
CA ARG A 6 -6.83 56.13 26.94
C ARG A 6 -6.73 54.73 26.35
N ILE A 7 -6.37 54.63 25.07
CA ILE A 7 -6.16 53.34 24.40
C ILE A 7 -5.05 52.56 25.11
N ILE A 8 -3.87 53.19 25.31
CA ILE A 8 -2.74 52.54 26.00
C ILE A 8 -3.13 52.04 27.39
N PHE A 9 -3.86 52.85 28.17
CA PHE A 9 -4.30 52.48 29.52
C PHE A 9 -5.25 51.28 29.51
N ILE A 10 -6.21 51.24 28.58
CA ILE A 10 -7.14 50.11 28.41
C ILE A 10 -6.36 48.85 28.01
N THR A 11 -5.40 48.96 27.09
CA THR A 11 -4.58 47.83 26.65
C THR A 11 -3.75 47.25 27.80
N ILE A 12 -3.16 48.09 28.66
CA ILE A 12 -2.38 47.66 29.83
C ILE A 12 -3.27 46.94 30.85
N ILE A 13 -4.48 47.46 31.12
CA ILE A 13 -5.44 46.79 32.02
C ILE A 13 -5.82 45.43 31.45
N PHE A 14 -6.09 45.35 30.15
CA PHE A 14 -6.47 44.11 29.48
C PHE A 14 -5.34 43.06 29.52
N LEU A 15 -4.09 43.45 29.22
CA LEU A 15 -2.91 42.59 29.34
C LEU A 15 -2.71 42.10 30.79
N SER A 16 -2.87 42.99 31.77
CA SER A 16 -2.76 42.63 33.19
C SER A 16 -3.85 41.64 33.60
N LEU A 17 -5.07 41.81 33.10
CA LEU A 17 -6.19 40.90 33.33
C LEU A 17 -5.96 39.52 32.69
N ILE A 18 -5.39 39.46 31.49
CA ILE A 18 -4.98 38.18 30.85
C ILE A 18 -3.94 37.47 31.70
N ILE A 19 -2.93 38.20 32.21
CA ILE A 19 -1.88 37.61 33.06
C ILE A 19 -2.50 37.04 34.34
N ILE A 20 -3.35 37.80 35.03
CA ILE A 20 -4.01 37.36 36.26
C ILE A 20 -4.93 36.15 36.00
N THR A 21 -5.75 36.20 34.94
CA THR A 21 -6.66 35.08 34.62
C THR A 21 -5.90 33.82 34.20
N SER A 22 -4.74 33.96 33.54
CA SER A 22 -3.89 32.82 33.15
C SER A 22 -3.32 32.01 34.32
N LEU A 23 -3.22 32.59 35.51
CA LEU A 23 -2.79 31.89 36.72
C LEU A 23 -3.81 30.84 37.16
N PHE A 24 -5.09 31.03 36.82
CA PHE A 24 -6.17 30.11 37.12
C PHE A 24 -6.42 29.08 36.01
N PHE A 25 -5.70 29.17 34.88
CA PHE A 25 -5.84 28.22 33.78
C PHE A 25 -4.88 27.04 33.90
N PRO A 26 -5.37 25.82 33.58
CA PRO A 26 -4.56 24.63 33.62
C PRO A 26 -3.38 24.75 32.65
N SER A 27 -2.20 24.30 33.07
CA SER A 27 -0.98 24.30 32.25
C SER A 27 -1.00 23.24 31.16
N SER A 28 -1.93 22.30 31.23
CA SER A 28 -2.10 21.23 30.25
C SER A 28 -3.55 20.78 30.16
N GLN A 29 -3.91 20.19 29.04
CA GLN A 29 -5.22 19.59 28.81
C GLN A 29 -5.08 18.18 28.25
N LYS A 30 -5.94 17.29 28.75
CA LYS A 30 -6.07 15.93 28.21
C LYS A 30 -7.27 15.86 27.27
N ILE A 31 -7.07 15.23 26.11
CA ILE A 31 -8.13 14.92 25.15
C ILE A 31 -8.07 13.41 24.86
N SER A 32 -9.22 12.75 24.90
CA SER A 32 -9.32 11.33 24.59
C SER A 32 -10.15 11.10 23.33
N LYS A 33 -9.72 10.17 22.48
CA LYS A 33 -10.42 9.78 21.25
C LYS A 33 -10.43 8.26 21.14
N GLU A 34 -11.54 7.70 20.70
CA GLU A 34 -11.70 6.27 20.42
C GLU A 34 -11.98 6.11 18.92
N VAL A 35 -11.18 5.28 18.25
CA VAL A 35 -11.34 5.00 16.82
C VAL A 35 -11.15 3.51 16.55
N PHE A 36 -12.05 2.96 15.74
CA PHE A 36 -11.98 1.60 15.25
C PHE A 36 -11.20 1.54 13.93
N PHE A 37 -10.29 0.58 13.80
CA PHE A 37 -9.51 0.30 12.59
C PHE A 37 -9.85 -1.11 12.09
N GLU A 38 -10.27 -1.24 10.84
CA GLU A 38 -10.54 -2.51 10.16
C GLU A 38 -9.24 -3.14 9.62
N ALA A 39 -8.29 -3.35 10.52
CA ALA A 39 -6.98 -3.94 10.25
C ALA A 39 -6.47 -4.75 11.45
N ASP A 40 -5.50 -5.63 11.21
CA ASP A 40 -4.89 -6.44 12.26
C ASP A 40 -4.16 -5.57 13.30
N ASN A 41 -4.25 -5.95 14.58
CA ASN A 41 -3.59 -5.26 15.69
C ASN A 41 -2.12 -4.95 15.42
N LYS A 42 -1.39 -5.94 14.90
CA LYS A 42 0.03 -5.81 14.60
C LYS A 42 0.32 -4.75 13.54
N ILE A 43 -0.54 -4.63 12.53
CA ILE A 43 -0.41 -3.62 11.48
C ILE A 43 -0.71 -2.24 12.06
N VAL A 44 -1.82 -2.13 12.80
CA VAL A 44 -2.22 -0.88 13.47
C VAL A 44 -1.11 -0.39 14.40
N SER A 45 -0.56 -1.26 15.26
CA SER A 45 0.50 -0.88 16.20
C SER A 45 1.78 -0.43 15.48
N GLN A 46 2.22 -1.16 14.44
CA GLN A 46 3.40 -0.80 13.66
C GLN A 46 3.26 0.56 12.97
N GLN A 47 2.08 0.83 12.41
CA GLN A 47 1.81 2.10 11.72
C GLN A 47 1.72 3.27 12.71
N LEU A 48 1.10 3.07 13.88
CA LEU A 48 1.08 4.06 14.95
C LEU A 48 2.49 4.39 15.43
N ASP A 49 3.36 3.38 15.58
CA ASP A 49 4.74 3.57 16.00
C ASP A 49 5.61 4.24 14.92
N ALA A 50 5.33 3.98 13.64
CA ALA A 50 6.06 4.61 12.53
C ALA A 50 5.62 6.05 12.25
N THR A 51 4.38 6.41 12.61
CA THR A 51 3.82 7.73 12.31
C THR A 51 4.41 8.82 13.20
N THR A 52 4.97 9.86 12.58
CA THR A 52 5.30 11.13 13.25
C THR A 52 4.03 11.96 13.38
N PHE A 53 3.45 11.98 14.58
CA PHE A 53 2.21 12.67 14.88
C PHE A 53 2.49 14.13 15.28
N ASP A 54 3.25 14.84 14.44
CA ASP A 54 3.62 16.23 14.73
C ASP A 54 2.50 17.14 14.21
N ILE A 55 1.82 17.81 15.15
CA ILE A 55 0.81 18.83 14.84
C ILE A 55 1.37 20.17 15.28
N GLU A 56 1.74 20.99 14.30
CA GLU A 56 2.11 22.37 14.53
C GLU A 56 0.87 23.25 14.55
N LEU A 57 0.66 23.93 15.68
CA LEU A 57 -0.33 24.97 15.85
C LEU A 57 0.41 26.27 16.15
N GLU A 58 -0.14 27.41 15.70
CA GLU A 58 0.53 28.72 15.72
C GLU A 58 1.25 29.04 17.06
N ASP A 59 0.70 28.59 18.18
CA ASP A 59 1.22 28.87 19.53
C ASP A 59 1.66 27.61 20.32
N PHE A 60 1.54 26.39 19.76
CA PHE A 60 1.90 25.14 20.45
C PHE A 60 2.16 23.98 19.47
N THR A 61 3.04 23.06 19.89
CA THR A 61 3.38 21.86 19.11
C THR A 61 2.99 20.63 19.91
N LEU A 62 2.18 19.76 19.30
CA LEU A 62 1.93 18.41 19.81
C LEU A 62 3.00 17.49 19.24
N LYS A 63 3.77 16.84 20.12
CA LYS A 63 4.78 15.86 19.73
C LYS A 63 4.27 14.45 19.97
N LYS A 64 4.90 13.46 19.35
CA LYS A 64 4.64 12.04 19.59
C LYS A 64 4.67 11.66 21.09
N GLU A 65 5.56 12.28 21.87
CA GLU A 65 5.72 12.04 23.31
C GLU A 65 4.48 12.40 24.14
N ASP A 66 3.66 13.33 23.63
CA ASP A 66 2.45 13.82 24.26
C ASP A 66 1.24 12.91 24.00
N ILE A 67 1.43 11.82 23.25
CA ILE A 67 0.37 10.94 22.79
C ILE A 67 0.58 9.55 23.37
N LYS A 68 -0.44 9.05 24.06
CA LYS A 68 -0.51 7.65 24.48
C LYS A 68 -1.64 6.98 23.74
N TYR A 69 -1.49 5.70 23.45
CA TYR A 69 -2.57 4.90 22.91
C TYR A 69 -2.62 3.53 23.56
N THR A 70 -3.81 2.95 23.62
CA THR A 70 -4.02 1.55 24.01
C THR A 70 -4.88 0.85 22.97
N LEU A 71 -4.65 -0.45 22.81
CA LEU A 71 -5.27 -1.27 21.79
C LEU A 71 -6.20 -2.30 22.45
N LYS A 72 -7.35 -2.54 21.83
CA LYS A 72 -8.27 -3.60 22.24
C LYS A 72 -8.75 -4.34 20.99
N ASP A 73 -8.47 -5.65 20.95
CA ASP A 73 -8.88 -6.51 19.85
C ASP A 73 -10.39 -6.65 19.76
N ASP A 74 -10.89 -6.68 18.53
CA ASP A 74 -12.27 -6.99 18.17
C ASP A 74 -12.30 -8.04 17.04
N THR A 75 -13.45 -8.67 16.82
CA THR A 75 -13.65 -9.70 15.79
C THR A 75 -13.33 -9.24 14.37
N LYS A 76 -13.43 -7.93 14.08
CA LYS A 76 -13.23 -7.36 12.73
C LYS A 76 -12.07 -6.37 12.64
N GLY A 77 -11.29 -6.19 13.69
CA GLY A 77 -10.25 -5.17 13.73
C GLY A 77 -9.83 -4.81 15.15
N VAL A 78 -9.42 -3.57 15.35
CA VAL A 78 -8.90 -3.09 16.65
C VAL A 78 -9.46 -1.73 17.01
N PHE A 79 -9.87 -1.58 18.27
CA PHE A 79 -10.14 -0.28 18.87
C PHE A 79 -8.84 0.34 19.39
N VAL A 80 -8.58 1.58 18.99
CA VAL A 80 -7.46 2.38 19.47
C VAL A 80 -8.02 3.51 20.33
N TYR A 81 -7.56 3.57 21.58
CA TYR A 81 -7.89 4.63 22.53
C TYR A 81 -6.71 5.59 22.63
N PHE A 82 -6.83 6.75 22.00
CA PHE A 82 -5.82 7.81 22.06
C PHE A 82 -6.04 8.71 23.27
N GLU A 83 -4.95 9.07 23.95
CA GLU A 83 -4.86 10.11 24.95
C GLU A 83 -3.82 11.15 24.52
N PHE A 84 -4.27 12.36 24.24
CA PHE A 84 -3.43 13.50 23.89
C PHE A 84 -3.26 14.39 25.11
N ASN A 85 -2.02 14.71 25.48
CA ASN A 85 -1.70 15.61 26.59
C ASN A 85 -1.07 16.91 26.07
N ILE A 86 -1.89 17.93 25.88
CA ILE A 86 -1.48 19.20 25.31
C ILE A 86 -0.92 20.08 26.42
N SER A 87 0.35 20.46 26.35
CA SER A 87 0.98 21.38 27.30
C SER A 87 0.99 22.81 26.74
N TYR A 88 0.41 23.75 27.47
CA TYR A 88 0.40 25.18 27.12
C TYR A 88 1.57 25.95 27.76
N GLY A 89 2.37 25.26 28.60
CA GLY A 89 3.48 25.87 29.33
C GLY A 89 3.04 26.96 30.31
N PHE A 90 3.95 27.90 30.59
CA PHE A 90 3.72 28.98 31.56
C PHE A 90 3.36 30.33 30.92
N ASN A 91 3.33 30.43 29.59
CA ASN A 91 3.02 31.68 28.89
C ASN A 91 1.52 32.05 29.04
N PRO A 92 1.18 33.21 29.64
CA PRO A 92 -0.20 33.63 29.85
C PRO A 92 -1.06 33.71 28.58
N ILE A 93 -0.47 34.20 27.49
CA ILE A 93 -1.17 34.39 26.21
C ILE A 93 -1.44 33.03 25.56
N THR A 94 -0.45 32.13 25.58
CA THR A 94 -0.58 30.76 25.06
C THR A 94 -1.67 29.98 25.81
N LYS A 95 -1.69 30.07 27.15
CA LYS A 95 -2.76 29.45 27.96
C LYS A 95 -4.15 29.99 27.61
N PHE A 96 -4.28 31.32 27.52
CA PHE A 96 -5.55 31.96 27.16
C PHE A 96 -6.02 31.50 25.79
N ARG A 97 -5.15 31.53 24.77
CA ARG A 97 -5.50 31.12 23.40
C ARG A 97 -5.79 29.62 23.28
N GLY A 98 -5.05 28.78 23.99
CA GLY A 98 -5.25 27.33 24.01
C GLY A 98 -6.68 26.92 24.38
N LEU A 99 -7.29 27.59 25.36
CA LEU A 99 -8.66 27.35 25.78
C LEU A 99 -9.69 27.63 24.69
N PHE A 100 -9.49 28.69 23.91
CA PHE A 100 -10.38 29.04 22.80
C PHE A 100 -10.06 28.28 21.51
N ALA A 101 -8.91 27.60 21.45
CA ALA A 101 -8.52 26.75 20.35
C ALA A 101 -9.13 25.34 20.42
N GLN A 102 -9.91 25.00 21.44
CA GLN A 102 -10.40 23.63 21.68
C GLN A 102 -11.08 22.99 20.46
N THR A 103 -11.97 23.74 19.80
CA THR A 103 -12.67 23.25 18.60
C THR A 103 -11.68 22.98 17.47
N LYS A 104 -10.75 23.91 17.23
CA LYS A 104 -9.71 23.79 16.19
C LYS A 104 -8.78 22.60 16.47
N ILE A 105 -8.38 22.40 17.72
CA ILE A 105 -7.57 21.25 18.16
C ILE A 105 -8.31 19.95 17.87
N ASN A 106 -9.57 19.85 18.28
CA ASN A 106 -10.38 18.65 18.04
C ASN A 106 -10.51 18.34 16.55
N THR A 107 -10.79 19.35 15.72
CA THR A 107 -10.89 19.18 14.26
C THR A 107 -9.58 18.66 13.67
N LEU A 108 -8.43 19.24 14.04
CA LEU A 108 -7.13 18.80 13.52
C LEU A 108 -6.76 17.38 13.97
N LEU A 109 -7.06 17.04 15.22
CA LEU A 109 -6.89 15.68 15.72
C LEU A 109 -7.76 14.70 14.94
N ASP A 110 -9.03 15.04 14.70
CA ASP A 110 -9.95 14.20 13.93
C ASP A 110 -9.48 14.04 12.48
N GLU A 111 -9.03 15.12 11.83
CA GLU A 111 -8.45 15.06 10.48
C GLU A 111 -7.22 14.15 10.42
N LYS A 112 -6.29 14.29 11.37
CA LYS A 112 -5.08 13.46 11.43
C LYS A 112 -5.39 11.98 11.71
N ILE A 113 -6.28 11.71 12.65
CA ILE A 113 -6.69 10.33 12.96
C ILE A 113 -7.44 9.72 11.77
N ASN A 114 -8.28 10.49 11.08
CA ASN A 114 -9.00 10.01 9.88
C ASN A 114 -8.04 9.74 8.72
N GLN A 115 -7.04 10.60 8.50
CA GLN A 115 -5.98 10.34 7.52
C GLN A 115 -5.21 9.06 7.85
N LEU A 116 -4.82 8.90 9.12
CA LEU A 116 -4.12 7.70 9.59
C LEU A 116 -4.97 6.45 9.44
N LYS A 117 -6.25 6.51 9.82
CA LYS A 117 -7.22 5.43 9.65
C LYS A 117 -7.34 5.04 8.19
N LYS A 118 -7.57 6.01 7.30
CA LYS A 118 -7.64 5.77 5.86
C LYS A 118 -6.36 5.11 5.36
N ASN A 119 -5.19 5.65 5.70
CA ASN A 119 -3.92 5.08 5.27
C ASN A 119 -3.73 3.63 5.74
N ILE A 120 -4.10 3.31 6.99
CA ILE A 120 -3.99 1.96 7.56
C ILE A 120 -5.01 1.00 6.94
N GLU A 121 -6.22 1.45 6.66
CA GLU A 121 -7.27 0.61 6.08
C GLU A 121 -7.14 0.42 4.57
N ASP A 122 -6.56 1.42 3.89
CA ASP A 122 -6.14 1.34 2.49
C ASP A 122 -4.82 0.56 2.36
N LEU A 123 -4.13 0.23 3.46
CA LEU A 123 -3.01 -0.70 3.36
C LEU A 123 -3.54 -2.00 2.77
N PRO A 124 -2.76 -2.61 1.87
CA PRO A 124 -2.83 -4.03 1.62
C PRO A 124 -3.24 -4.85 2.84
N LYS A 125 -4.52 -5.27 2.90
CA LYS A 125 -4.93 -6.33 3.82
C LYS A 125 -4.13 -7.53 3.35
N ILE A 126 -3.06 -7.89 4.06
CA ILE A 126 -2.25 -9.07 3.74
C ILE A 126 -3.19 -10.27 3.92
N HIS A 127 -3.91 -10.61 2.87
CA HIS A 127 -4.67 -11.84 2.81
C HIS A 127 -3.63 -12.93 2.96
N LYS A 128 -3.92 -13.95 3.75
CA LYS A 128 -3.00 -15.07 3.96
C LYS A 128 -2.75 -15.72 2.60
N VAL A 129 -1.68 -15.31 1.93
CA VAL A 129 -1.32 -15.79 0.59
C VAL A 129 -1.07 -17.28 0.72
N ASN A 130 -1.86 -18.09 0.03
CA ASN A 130 -1.70 -19.53 0.06
C ASN A 130 -0.53 -19.92 -0.84
N VAL A 131 0.68 -19.87 -0.29
CA VAL A 131 1.91 -20.24 -0.99
C VAL A 131 2.09 -21.76 -0.95
N GLN A 132 2.32 -22.36 -2.11
CA GLN A 132 2.49 -23.80 -2.27
C GLN A 132 3.77 -24.11 -3.05
N LYS A 133 4.42 -25.22 -2.72
CA LYS A 133 5.43 -25.83 -3.58
C LYS A 133 4.74 -26.84 -4.49
N ILE A 134 4.94 -26.70 -5.79
CA ILE A 134 4.43 -27.63 -6.80
C ILE A 134 5.59 -28.23 -7.61
N HIS A 135 5.35 -29.39 -8.20
CA HIS A 135 6.26 -29.99 -9.17
C HIS A 135 5.56 -30.06 -10.54
N ARG A 136 6.12 -29.37 -11.53
CA ARG A 136 5.61 -29.40 -12.90
C ARG A 136 6.29 -30.53 -13.66
N SER A 137 5.50 -31.53 -14.07
CA SER A 137 6.00 -32.74 -14.74
C SER A 137 6.04 -32.63 -16.26
N GLU A 138 5.46 -31.56 -16.83
CA GLU A 138 5.34 -31.36 -18.27
C GLU A 138 5.87 -29.99 -18.70
N ILE A 139 6.57 -29.98 -19.84
CA ILE A 139 7.03 -28.75 -20.48
C ILE A 139 5.81 -27.94 -20.94
N LEU A 140 5.78 -26.64 -20.62
CA LEU A 140 4.78 -25.73 -21.20
C LEU A 140 5.38 -25.06 -22.43
N TRP A 141 4.89 -25.43 -23.62
CA TRP A 141 5.23 -24.73 -24.84
C TRP A 141 4.38 -23.48 -24.99
N TYR A 142 4.99 -22.39 -25.43
CA TYR A 142 4.27 -21.13 -25.64
C TYR A 142 4.90 -20.31 -26.76
N LEU A 143 4.08 -19.52 -27.46
CA LEU A 143 4.56 -18.48 -28.36
C LEU A 143 4.67 -17.18 -27.58
N SER A 144 5.73 -16.40 -27.81
CA SER A 144 5.94 -15.16 -27.08
C SER A 144 6.62 -14.06 -27.87
N ILE A 145 6.52 -12.85 -27.32
CA ILE A 145 7.28 -11.67 -27.68
C ILE A 145 8.01 -11.21 -26.41
N ARG A 146 9.32 -11.03 -26.52
CA ARG A 146 10.16 -10.43 -25.48
C ARG A 146 10.50 -9.00 -25.87
N ASP A 147 10.32 -8.08 -24.94
CA ASP A 147 10.58 -6.66 -25.14
C ASP A 147 11.22 -6.04 -23.89
N THR A 148 12.01 -4.99 -24.09
CA THR A 148 12.70 -4.27 -23.01
C THR A 148 12.25 -2.82 -23.02
N LEU A 149 11.71 -2.37 -21.89
CA LEU A 149 10.95 -1.12 -21.80
C LEU A 149 11.54 -0.23 -20.71
N ASN A 150 11.37 1.09 -20.89
CA ASN A 150 11.54 2.01 -19.78
C ASN A 150 10.23 2.12 -19.00
N GLN A 151 10.26 1.89 -17.68
CA GLN A 151 9.08 1.81 -16.80
C GLN A 151 8.14 3.03 -16.91
N LEU A 152 8.66 4.19 -17.31
CA LEU A 152 7.93 5.45 -17.43
C LEU A 152 7.13 5.64 -18.74
N GLN A 153 7.26 4.74 -19.72
CA GLN A 153 6.87 5.07 -21.10
C GLN A 153 5.54 4.47 -21.58
N GLU A 154 5.07 3.33 -21.07
CA GLU A 154 3.88 2.69 -21.66
C GLU A 154 2.90 2.06 -20.66
N ASN A 155 1.72 2.66 -20.56
CA ASN A 155 0.54 2.01 -20.00
C ASN A 155 0.10 0.84 -20.89
N ASN A 156 -0.26 -0.29 -20.29
CA ASN A 156 -0.87 -1.46 -20.93
C ASN A 156 0.01 -2.23 -21.95
N ILE A 157 1.32 -2.31 -21.74
CA ILE A 157 2.19 -3.11 -22.63
C ILE A 157 1.85 -4.61 -22.62
N HIS A 158 1.49 -5.16 -21.46
CA HIS A 158 1.14 -6.59 -21.34
C HIS A 158 0.01 -6.96 -22.31
N GLY A 159 -1.10 -6.21 -22.29
CA GLY A 159 -2.22 -6.44 -23.18
C GLY A 159 -1.85 -6.29 -24.66
N LYS A 160 -1.02 -5.31 -25.04
CA LYS A 160 -0.56 -5.15 -26.42
C LYS A 160 0.20 -6.38 -26.91
N LEU A 161 1.19 -6.85 -26.14
CA LEU A 161 2.02 -7.98 -26.53
C LEU A 161 1.24 -9.29 -26.56
N ILE A 162 0.37 -9.52 -25.56
CA ILE A 162 -0.51 -10.70 -25.51
C ILE A 162 -1.43 -10.71 -26.74
N ASN A 163 -2.11 -9.60 -27.03
CA ASN A 163 -3.01 -9.50 -28.18
C ASN A 163 -2.27 -9.76 -29.51
N GLU A 164 -1.02 -9.32 -29.66
CA GLU A 164 -0.22 -9.60 -30.85
C GLU A 164 0.04 -11.10 -31.02
N VAL A 165 0.39 -11.80 -29.94
CA VAL A 165 0.59 -13.26 -29.94
C VAL A 165 -0.71 -14.01 -30.19
N GLU A 166 -1.81 -13.61 -29.54
CA GLU A 166 -3.13 -14.23 -29.73
C GLU A 166 -3.64 -14.10 -31.17
N ASN A 167 -3.47 -12.92 -31.77
CA ASN A 167 -3.81 -12.70 -33.17
C ASN A 167 -2.99 -13.62 -34.09
N TYR A 168 -1.70 -13.82 -33.80
CA TYR A 168 -0.87 -14.73 -34.57
C TYR A 168 -1.32 -16.19 -34.41
N ILE A 169 -1.62 -16.64 -33.19
CA ILE A 169 -2.15 -17.98 -32.91
C ILE A 169 -3.46 -18.22 -33.67
N SER A 170 -4.39 -17.27 -33.59
CA SER A 170 -5.69 -17.35 -34.27
C SER A 170 -5.53 -17.42 -35.79
N ASN A 171 -4.71 -16.55 -36.39
CA ASN A 171 -4.48 -16.51 -37.83
C ASN A 171 -3.81 -17.79 -38.38
N ASN A 172 -3.01 -18.48 -37.56
CA ASN A 172 -2.35 -19.72 -37.92
C ASN A 172 -3.09 -20.98 -37.43
N GLN A 173 -4.31 -20.82 -36.88
CA GLN A 173 -5.14 -21.93 -36.39
C GLN A 173 -4.43 -22.82 -35.36
N ILE A 174 -3.60 -22.21 -34.50
CA ILE A 174 -2.86 -22.92 -33.46
C ILE A 174 -3.77 -23.08 -32.24
N GLU A 175 -3.83 -24.28 -31.66
CA GLU A 175 -4.64 -24.56 -30.47
C GLU A 175 -3.93 -24.01 -29.21
N ASN A 176 -4.54 -23.01 -28.57
CA ASN A 176 -4.13 -22.53 -27.24
C ASN A 176 -4.70 -23.43 -26.15
N ILE A 177 -3.93 -23.65 -25.08
CA ILE A 177 -4.29 -24.62 -24.02
C ILE A 177 -4.50 -23.99 -22.65
N SER A 178 -4.09 -22.75 -22.46
CA SER A 178 -4.26 -22.04 -21.20
C SER A 178 -4.22 -20.54 -21.38
N SER A 179 -4.42 -19.83 -20.26
CA SER A 179 -4.33 -18.39 -20.19
C SER A 179 -2.93 -17.85 -20.53
N PRO A 180 -2.83 -16.59 -20.99
CA PRO A 180 -1.57 -15.92 -21.26
C PRO A 180 -0.66 -15.85 -20.04
N ILE A 181 0.64 -15.82 -20.31
CA ILE A 181 1.70 -15.71 -19.32
C ILE A 181 2.57 -14.48 -19.57
N VAL A 182 3.14 -13.92 -18.51
CA VAL A 182 4.19 -12.90 -18.58
C VAL A 182 5.36 -13.32 -17.71
N ILE A 183 6.57 -13.29 -18.27
CA ILE A 183 7.82 -13.65 -17.60
C ILE A 183 8.64 -12.37 -17.40
N TYR A 184 9.11 -12.15 -16.17
CA TYR A 184 9.91 -10.98 -15.82
C TYR A 184 11.39 -11.39 -15.77
N HIS A 185 12.11 -11.19 -16.86
CA HIS A 185 13.53 -11.57 -16.97
C HIS A 185 14.46 -10.61 -16.22
N TYR A 186 14.07 -9.34 -16.17
CA TYR A 186 14.79 -8.29 -15.45
C TYR A 186 13.85 -7.17 -15.02
N TRP A 187 14.10 -6.62 -13.84
CA TRP A 187 13.35 -5.51 -13.29
C TRP A 187 14.27 -4.54 -12.54
N SER A 188 14.20 -3.25 -12.89
CA SER A 188 14.77 -2.14 -12.13
C SER A 188 13.81 -0.95 -12.12
N ASP A 189 14.16 0.11 -11.40
CA ASP A 189 13.38 1.37 -11.33
C ASP A 189 13.27 2.11 -12.68
N SER A 190 14.00 1.65 -13.69
CA SER A 190 14.09 2.31 -15.00
C SER A 190 13.79 1.37 -16.14
N ILE A 191 14.26 0.11 -16.07
CA ILE A 191 14.20 -0.84 -17.18
C ILE A 191 13.47 -2.11 -16.71
N VAL A 192 12.57 -2.58 -17.55
CA VAL A 192 11.92 -3.88 -17.37
C VAL A 192 12.09 -4.70 -18.64
N ASP A 193 12.56 -5.94 -18.51
CA ASP A 193 12.64 -6.93 -19.59
C ASP A 193 11.55 -7.98 -19.36
N ILE A 194 10.52 -7.92 -20.22
CA ILE A 194 9.34 -8.77 -20.11
C ILE A 194 9.20 -9.66 -21.33
N GLU A 195 8.67 -10.85 -21.12
CA GLU A 195 8.26 -11.75 -22.19
C GLU A 195 6.81 -12.13 -21.98
N ALA A 196 5.94 -11.69 -22.89
CA ALA A 196 4.53 -12.03 -22.88
C ALA A 196 4.27 -13.16 -23.88
N GLY A 197 3.53 -14.18 -23.46
CA GLY A 197 3.28 -15.34 -24.29
C GLY A 197 1.97 -16.04 -24.03
N VAL A 198 1.59 -16.90 -24.96
CA VAL A 198 0.36 -17.68 -24.91
C VAL A 198 0.71 -19.16 -25.06
N PRO A 199 0.35 -20.01 -24.09
CA PRO A 199 0.64 -21.43 -24.16
C PRO A 199 -0.13 -22.18 -25.24
N ILE A 200 0.57 -23.09 -25.91
CA ILE A 200 0.06 -23.87 -27.06
C ILE A 200 0.18 -25.37 -26.81
N LYS A 201 -0.69 -26.14 -27.46
CA LYS A 201 -0.75 -27.61 -27.26
C LYS A 201 0.45 -28.36 -27.84
N THR A 202 0.91 -27.91 -29.00
CA THR A 202 1.92 -28.61 -29.81
C THR A 202 2.95 -27.60 -30.27
N THR A 203 4.22 -27.99 -30.31
CA THR A 203 5.30 -27.16 -30.85
C THR A 203 4.96 -26.70 -32.26
N PHE A 204 5.26 -25.44 -32.56
CA PHE A 204 4.95 -24.82 -33.84
C PHE A 204 6.20 -24.10 -34.39
N GLU A 205 6.57 -24.39 -35.63
CA GLU A 205 7.65 -23.65 -36.29
C GLU A 205 7.14 -22.26 -36.69
N THR A 206 7.71 -21.24 -36.06
CA THR A 206 7.37 -19.85 -36.34
C THR A 206 8.10 -19.36 -37.60
N ASN A 207 7.33 -18.82 -38.55
CA ASN A 207 7.87 -18.07 -39.69
C ASN A 207 7.98 -16.55 -39.39
N ASN A 208 7.87 -16.16 -38.12
CA ASN A 208 7.84 -14.78 -37.67
C ASN A 208 9.17 -14.38 -36.99
N ASN A 209 9.65 -13.18 -37.31
CA ASN A 209 10.89 -12.66 -36.75
C ASN A 209 10.73 -12.16 -35.30
N ARG A 210 9.54 -11.72 -34.92
CA ARG A 210 9.19 -11.16 -33.61
C ARG A 210 8.62 -12.21 -32.64
N ILE A 211 7.74 -13.08 -33.13
CA ILE A 211 7.11 -14.13 -32.30
C ILE A 211 7.96 -15.40 -32.31
N LYS A 212 8.34 -15.88 -31.13
CA LYS A 212 9.20 -17.06 -30.95
C LYS A 212 8.49 -18.17 -30.20
N LEU A 213 8.84 -19.42 -30.52
CA LEU A 213 8.47 -20.59 -29.74
C LEU A 213 9.47 -20.75 -28.60
N ASN A 214 8.98 -20.71 -27.37
CA ASN A 214 9.76 -20.92 -26.15
C ASN A 214 9.07 -21.96 -25.26
N LYS A 215 9.71 -22.26 -24.12
CA LYS A 215 9.23 -23.26 -23.17
C LYS A 215 9.50 -22.88 -21.72
N ILE A 216 8.57 -23.27 -20.84
CA ILE A 216 8.81 -23.38 -19.40
C ILE A 216 9.12 -24.85 -19.12
N ASP A 217 10.32 -25.11 -18.61
CA ASP A 217 10.79 -26.47 -18.34
C ASP A 217 10.04 -27.14 -17.18
N THR A 218 10.19 -28.46 -17.07
CA THR A 218 9.76 -29.21 -15.90
C THR A 218 10.60 -28.84 -14.69
N GLY A 219 10.04 -28.89 -13.49
CA GLY A 219 10.80 -28.57 -12.29
C GLY A 219 9.93 -28.22 -11.09
N ASN A 220 10.60 -27.79 -10.02
CA ASN A 220 9.94 -27.33 -8.82
C ASN A 220 9.61 -25.85 -8.95
N TYR A 221 8.42 -25.47 -8.49
CA TYR A 221 7.98 -24.09 -8.45
C TYR A 221 7.38 -23.77 -7.09
N VAL A 222 7.61 -22.55 -6.61
CA VAL A 222 6.77 -21.94 -5.57
C VAL A 222 5.70 -21.13 -6.27
N THR A 223 4.45 -21.30 -5.85
CA THR A 223 3.33 -20.61 -6.48
C THR A 223 2.35 -20.07 -5.45
N ALA A 224 1.66 -18.99 -5.83
CA ALA A 224 0.48 -18.51 -5.13
C ALA A 224 -0.50 -17.89 -6.13
N THR A 225 -1.78 -18.00 -5.81
CA THR A 225 -2.86 -17.35 -6.55
C THR A 225 -3.20 -16.00 -5.90
N HIS A 226 -3.14 -14.95 -6.71
CA HIS A 226 -3.63 -13.62 -6.40
C HIS A 226 -5.08 -13.48 -6.85
N TYR A 227 -5.93 -12.96 -5.96
CA TYR A 227 -7.29 -12.53 -6.29
C TYR A 227 -7.39 -11.02 -6.03
N GLY A 228 -7.77 -10.25 -7.04
CA GLY A 228 -7.93 -8.80 -6.90
C GLY A 228 -7.25 -7.97 -7.99
N ALA A 229 -7.33 -6.66 -7.80
CA ALA A 229 -6.71 -5.66 -8.67
C ALA A 229 -5.18 -5.77 -8.68
N TYR A 230 -4.57 -5.53 -9.84
CA TYR A 230 -3.13 -5.72 -10.06
C TYR A 230 -2.23 -4.85 -9.19
N GLU A 231 -2.72 -3.72 -8.71
CA GLU A 231 -2.03 -2.85 -7.74
C GLU A 231 -1.70 -3.58 -6.44
N ARG A 232 -2.40 -4.70 -6.16
CA ARG A 232 -2.23 -5.55 -4.98
C ARG A 232 -1.37 -6.79 -5.24
N LEU A 233 -0.85 -6.99 -6.45
CA LEU A 233 0.13 -8.06 -6.73
C LEU A 233 1.35 -8.01 -5.80
N PRO A 234 1.91 -6.85 -5.41
CA PRO A 234 3.03 -6.77 -4.47
C PRO A 234 2.79 -7.51 -3.15
N GLU A 235 1.54 -7.61 -2.69
CA GLU A 235 1.16 -8.35 -1.49
C GLU A 235 1.43 -9.85 -1.64
N THR A 236 1.12 -10.39 -2.81
CA THR A 236 1.30 -11.81 -3.14
C THR A 236 2.77 -12.14 -3.32
N TYR A 237 3.52 -11.28 -4.01
CA TYR A 237 4.97 -11.36 -4.09
C TYR A 237 5.64 -11.34 -2.71
N PHE A 238 5.20 -10.45 -1.82
CA PHE A 238 5.71 -10.41 -0.44
C PHE A 238 5.43 -11.72 0.30
N GLY A 239 4.22 -12.27 0.17
CA GLY A 239 3.85 -13.56 0.75
C GLY A 239 4.73 -14.72 0.26
N ILE A 240 4.96 -14.81 -1.05
CA ILE A 240 5.85 -15.82 -1.66
C ILE A 240 7.28 -15.64 -1.15
N ASN A 241 7.81 -14.42 -1.13
CA ASN A 241 9.17 -14.14 -0.65
C ASN A 241 9.36 -14.52 0.83
N GLU A 242 8.40 -14.18 1.69
CA GLU A 242 8.46 -14.58 3.11
C GLU A 242 8.40 -16.09 3.29
N TRP A 243 7.60 -16.79 2.48
CA TRP A 243 7.55 -18.25 2.48
C TRP A 243 8.88 -18.85 2.02
N MET A 244 9.45 -18.38 0.92
CA MET A 244 10.74 -18.86 0.40
C MET A 244 11.87 -18.62 1.42
N ARG A 245 11.90 -17.45 2.06
CA ARG A 245 12.87 -17.11 3.11
C ARG A 245 12.76 -18.06 4.31
N LYS A 246 11.55 -18.39 4.76
CA LYS A 246 11.31 -19.30 5.90
C LYS A 246 11.65 -20.75 5.60
N ASN A 247 11.50 -21.17 4.34
CA ASN A 247 11.74 -22.54 3.90
C ASN A 247 13.13 -22.71 3.25
N GLU A 248 13.97 -21.67 3.30
CA GLU A 248 15.34 -21.67 2.78
C GLU A 248 15.45 -22.11 1.30
N VAL A 249 14.43 -21.75 0.51
CA VAL A 249 14.35 -22.16 -0.89
C VAL A 249 15.07 -21.17 -1.80
N ARG A 250 15.83 -21.69 -2.77
CA ARG A 250 16.56 -20.89 -3.75
C ARG A 250 15.82 -20.78 -5.07
N VAL A 251 15.63 -19.55 -5.56
CA VAL A 251 15.12 -19.25 -6.90
C VAL A 251 16.22 -19.49 -7.94
N ILE A 252 15.88 -20.18 -9.03
CA ILE A 252 16.84 -20.58 -10.08
C ILE A 252 16.54 -19.99 -11.46
N GLY A 253 15.53 -19.13 -11.58
CA GLY A 253 15.14 -18.51 -12.86
C GLY A 253 14.16 -17.36 -12.68
N ALA A 254 13.73 -16.79 -13.81
CA ALA A 254 12.79 -15.69 -13.84
C ALA A 254 11.40 -16.12 -13.32
N PRO A 255 10.76 -15.30 -12.45
CA PRO A 255 9.37 -15.52 -12.09
C PRO A 255 8.46 -15.23 -13.28
N TRP A 256 7.27 -15.83 -13.24
CA TRP A 256 6.26 -15.61 -14.26
C TRP A 256 4.84 -15.63 -13.68
N GLU A 257 3.96 -14.90 -14.33
CA GLU A 257 2.55 -14.74 -13.98
C GLU A 257 1.69 -15.40 -15.07
N MET A 258 0.55 -15.96 -14.66
CA MET A 258 -0.51 -16.44 -15.55
C MET A 258 -1.79 -15.68 -15.23
N TYR A 259 -2.32 -14.96 -16.21
CA TYR A 259 -3.54 -14.14 -16.06
C TYR A 259 -4.77 -14.98 -16.37
N VAL A 260 -5.29 -15.69 -15.36
CA VAL A 260 -6.39 -16.66 -15.52
C VAL A 260 -7.69 -15.95 -15.94
N THR A 261 -7.94 -14.76 -15.40
CA THR A 261 -9.09 -13.92 -15.76
C THR A 261 -8.65 -12.74 -16.61
N ASP A 262 -9.35 -12.50 -17.73
CA ASP A 262 -9.16 -11.30 -18.56
C ASP A 262 -9.93 -10.10 -17.98
N PRO A 263 -9.25 -9.00 -17.59
CA PRO A 263 -9.87 -7.76 -17.13
C PRO A 263 -10.85 -7.12 -18.13
N SER A 264 -10.68 -7.40 -19.42
CA SER A 264 -11.57 -6.91 -20.49
C SER A 264 -12.92 -7.65 -20.48
N ALA A 265 -12.94 -8.88 -19.96
CA ALA A 265 -14.12 -9.74 -19.90
C ALA A 265 -14.81 -9.72 -18.53
N GLU A 266 -14.06 -9.55 -17.43
CA GLU A 266 -14.61 -9.44 -16.08
C GLU A 266 -14.34 -8.04 -15.51
N PRO A 267 -15.35 -7.15 -15.43
CA PRO A 267 -15.14 -5.78 -14.97
C PRO A 267 -14.93 -5.66 -13.45
N ASN A 268 -15.24 -6.70 -12.65
CA ASN A 268 -15.02 -6.68 -11.21
C ASN A 268 -13.59 -7.16 -10.86
N PRO A 269 -12.69 -6.28 -10.37
CA PRO A 269 -11.32 -6.65 -10.03
C PRO A 269 -11.21 -7.70 -8.92
N ASP A 270 -12.18 -7.81 -8.02
CA ASP A 270 -12.15 -8.80 -6.93
C ASP A 270 -12.22 -10.25 -7.43
N LYS A 271 -12.62 -10.44 -8.69
CA LYS A 271 -12.68 -11.75 -9.34
C LYS A 271 -11.49 -12.03 -10.24
N TRP A 272 -10.59 -11.06 -10.42
CA TRP A 272 -9.41 -11.27 -11.26
C TRP A 272 -8.49 -12.27 -10.58
N GLU A 273 -8.17 -13.34 -11.30
CA GLU A 273 -7.26 -14.38 -10.84
C GLU A 273 -5.93 -14.30 -11.61
N THR A 274 -4.84 -14.15 -10.87
CA THR A 274 -3.47 -14.23 -11.40
C THR A 274 -2.67 -15.24 -10.60
N VAL A 275 -2.03 -16.20 -11.27
CA VAL A 275 -1.18 -17.20 -10.60
C VAL A 275 0.29 -16.84 -10.82
N ILE A 276 1.04 -16.71 -9.74
CA ILE A 276 2.46 -16.34 -9.77
C ILE A 276 3.30 -17.59 -9.54
N TYR A 277 4.40 -17.74 -10.27
CA TYR A 277 5.32 -18.88 -10.18
C TYR A 277 6.77 -18.42 -10.08
N PHE A 278 7.50 -19.04 -9.16
CA PHE A 278 8.93 -18.89 -8.99
C PHE A 278 9.62 -20.24 -9.22
N PRO A 279 10.47 -20.39 -10.25
CA PRO A 279 11.26 -21.60 -10.44
C PRO A 279 12.29 -21.74 -9.31
N ILE A 280 12.36 -22.93 -8.72
CA ILE A 280 13.25 -23.24 -7.59
C ILE A 280 14.03 -24.53 -7.82
N GLU A 281 15.08 -24.75 -7.03
CA GLU A 281 15.93 -25.95 -7.09
C GLU A 281 15.19 -27.30 -6.92
#